data_AF-A0AAE9Y9P3-F1
#
_entry.id   AF-A0AAE9Y9P3-F1
#
_cell.length_a   1.000
_cell.length_b   1.000
_cell.length_c   1.000
_cell.angle_alpha   90.00
_cell.angle_beta   90.00
_cell.angle_gamma   90.00
#
_symmetry.space_group_name_H-M   'P 1'
#
loop_
_entity.id
_entity.type
_entity.pdbx_description
1 polymer ?
#
loop_
_entity_poly.entity_id
_entity_poly.type
_entity_poly.pdbx_seq_one_letter_code
_entity_poly.pdbx_strand_id
1 'polypeptide(L)'
;MAVVSEEKHPTARGGSRRQKLEITWVVGVVLFTLARFGAAWGALADQDRWVVWVFGVIDLGTAVPYAVGTARLVMGLVDQHLQSAVRWGLVAGVSFLAPYLWLGWAGRDGSFPTVVYVVVALCLVCFGANAVLSVRRKVREARAAEVAPPDPLPRAASRSVVP
;
A
#
# COMPACT_ATOMS: atom_id res chain seq x y z
N MET A 1 -15.06 -53.58 -13.85
CA MET A 1 -13.66 -53.08 -13.87
C MET A 1 -13.75 -51.56 -13.93
N ALA A 2 -13.49 -50.90 -12.81
CA ALA A 2 -13.76 -49.48 -12.61
C ALA A 2 -12.66 -48.63 -13.28
N VAL A 3 -13.05 -47.75 -14.20
CA VAL A 3 -12.20 -46.63 -14.64
C VAL A 3 -12.52 -45.48 -13.70
N VAL A 4 -11.69 -45.30 -12.67
CA VAL A 4 -11.67 -44.10 -11.85
C VAL A 4 -11.24 -42.96 -12.75
N SER A 5 -12.16 -42.08 -13.13
CA SER A 5 -11.83 -40.79 -13.71
C SER A 5 -11.30 -39.90 -12.59
N GLU A 6 -10.01 -39.57 -12.65
CA GLU A 6 -9.43 -38.49 -11.87
C GLU A 6 -10.16 -37.18 -12.18
N GLU A 7 -11.03 -36.74 -11.25
CA GLU A 7 -11.47 -35.35 -11.22
C GLU A 7 -10.27 -34.46 -10.95
N LYS A 8 -9.73 -33.88 -12.01
CA LYS A 8 -8.72 -32.84 -11.94
C LYS A 8 -9.37 -31.56 -11.39
N HIS A 9 -9.32 -31.39 -10.08
CA HIS A 9 -9.74 -30.18 -9.36
C HIS A 9 -9.19 -28.91 -10.05
N PRO A 10 -10.04 -28.02 -10.62
CA PRO A 10 -9.61 -26.71 -11.07
C PRO A 10 -9.81 -25.75 -9.86
N THR A 11 -8.81 -25.02 -9.35
CA THR A 11 -8.38 -23.72 -9.87
C THR A 11 -7.36 -23.06 -8.90
N ALA A 12 -6.07 -23.41 -8.98
CA ALA A 12 -5.02 -22.75 -8.20
C ALA A 12 -4.48 -21.44 -8.84
N ARG A 13 -5.29 -20.69 -9.60
CA ARG A 13 -4.83 -19.45 -10.29
C ARG A 13 -5.22 -18.14 -9.60
N GLY A 14 -6.14 -18.18 -8.62
CA GLY A 14 -6.58 -16.97 -7.89
C GLY A 14 -5.68 -16.54 -6.73
N GLY A 15 -5.00 -17.48 -6.08
CA GLY A 15 -4.22 -17.22 -4.86
C GLY A 15 -2.92 -16.46 -5.09
N SER A 16 -2.14 -16.83 -6.13
CA SER A 16 -0.78 -16.29 -6.31
C SER A 16 -0.75 -14.81 -6.67
N ARG A 17 -1.75 -14.29 -7.41
CA ARG A 17 -1.83 -12.88 -7.79
C ARG A 17 -2.25 -12.00 -6.61
N ARG A 18 -3.22 -12.46 -5.81
CA ARG A 18 -3.66 -11.80 -4.57
C ARG A 18 -2.55 -11.78 -3.52
N GLN A 19 -1.89 -12.91 -3.32
CA GLN A 19 -0.76 -13.04 -2.41
C GLN A 19 0.43 -12.17 -2.85
N LYS A 20 0.75 -12.10 -4.16
CA LYS A 20 1.78 -11.19 -4.67
C LYS A 20 1.42 -9.72 -4.46
N LEU A 21 0.15 -9.34 -4.60
CA LEU A 21 -0.33 -7.97 -4.33
C LEU A 21 -0.23 -7.62 -2.85
N GLU A 22 -0.62 -8.54 -1.96
CA GLU A 22 -0.47 -8.39 -0.51
C GLU A 22 1.00 -8.31 -0.10
N ILE A 23 1.86 -9.20 -0.59
CA ILE A 23 3.30 -9.18 -0.33
C ILE A 23 3.92 -7.89 -0.86
N THR A 24 3.64 -7.49 -2.10
CA THR A 24 4.20 -6.25 -2.68
C THR A 24 3.80 -5.04 -1.85
N TRP A 25 2.59 -5.05 -1.31
CA TRP A 25 2.08 -3.96 -0.52
C TRP A 25 2.64 -3.96 0.90
N VAL A 26 2.72 -5.11 1.57
CA VAL A 26 3.39 -5.25 2.88
C VAL A 26 4.85 -4.86 2.76
N VAL A 27 5.56 -5.36 1.75
CA VAL A 27 6.95 -4.98 1.45
C VAL A 27 7.06 -3.48 1.19
N GLY A 28 6.11 -2.89 0.46
CA GLY A 28 6.06 -1.45 0.24
C GLY A 28 5.89 -0.65 1.54
N VAL A 29 5.00 -1.08 2.44
CA VAL A 29 4.78 -0.43 3.75
C VAL A 29 6.00 -0.61 4.66
N VAL A 30 6.61 -1.80 4.68
CA VAL A 30 7.80 -2.08 5.49
C VAL A 30 9.02 -1.33 4.99
N LEU A 31 9.27 -1.32 3.68
CA LEU A 31 10.36 -0.51 3.11
C LEU A 31 10.11 0.99 3.36
N PHE A 32 8.86 1.43 3.32
CA PHE A 32 8.47 2.80 3.63
C PHE A 32 8.76 3.18 5.09
N THR A 33 8.39 2.34 6.06
CA THR A 33 8.67 2.60 7.48
C THR A 33 10.17 2.53 7.78
N LEU A 34 10.89 1.55 7.20
CA LEU A 34 12.34 1.42 7.37
C LEU A 34 13.12 2.61 6.79
N ALA A 35 12.77 3.06 5.58
CA ALA A 35 13.43 4.21 4.97
C ALA A 35 13.22 5.50 5.79
N ARG A 36 12.00 5.73 6.28
CA ARG A 36 11.68 6.86 7.16
C ARG A 36 12.40 6.79 8.49
N PHE A 37 12.41 5.61 9.12
CA PHE A 37 13.13 5.41 10.37
C PHE A 37 14.63 5.63 10.21
N GLY A 38 15.24 5.10 9.14
CA GLY A 38 16.65 5.32 8.83
C GLY A 38 16.99 6.80 8.60
N ALA A 39 16.13 7.54 7.88
CA ALA A 39 16.30 8.97 7.69
C ALA A 39 16.22 9.75 9.00
N ALA A 40 15.25 9.44 9.87
CA ALA A 40 15.14 10.04 11.19
C ALA A 40 16.34 9.69 12.09
N TRP A 41 16.76 8.43 12.09
CA TRP A 41 17.89 7.95 12.89
C TRP A 41 19.19 8.64 12.49
N GLY A 42 19.52 8.68 11.20
CA GLY A 42 20.74 9.35 10.73
C GLY A 42 20.76 10.86 10.99
N ALA A 43 19.59 11.50 11.12
CA ALA A 43 19.50 12.94 11.31
C ALA A 43 19.42 13.38 12.79
N LEU A 44 18.90 12.52 13.68
CA LEU A 44 18.52 12.90 15.04
C LEU A 44 19.03 11.99 16.15
N ALA A 45 19.53 10.78 15.85
CA ALA A 45 19.92 9.82 16.89
C ALA A 45 21.12 10.30 17.74
N ASP A 46 21.92 11.22 17.23
CA ASP A 46 23.04 11.82 17.97
C ASP A 46 22.59 12.98 18.88
N GLN A 47 21.43 13.58 18.61
CA GLN A 47 20.87 14.69 19.38
C GLN A 47 19.94 14.18 20.47
N ASP A 48 18.91 13.42 20.09
CA ASP A 48 17.92 12.90 21.02
C ASP A 48 17.33 11.58 20.53
N ARG A 49 17.87 10.48 21.08
CA ARG A 49 17.41 9.11 20.76
C ARG A 49 15.98 8.87 21.19
N TRP A 50 15.48 9.53 22.23
CA TRP A 50 14.12 9.34 22.71
C TRP A 50 13.11 9.82 21.68
N VAL A 51 13.36 10.99 21.06
CA VAL A 51 12.53 11.51 19.95
C VAL A 51 12.42 10.51 18.81
N VAL A 52 13.55 9.89 18.43
CA VAL A 52 13.60 8.91 17.33
C VAL A 52 12.85 7.62 17.69
N TRP A 53 12.92 7.17 18.94
CA TRP A 53 12.15 6.02 19.42
C TRP A 53 10.64 6.30 19.39
N VAL A 54 10.19 7.44 19.91
CA VAL A 54 8.77 7.82 19.86
C VAL A 54 8.30 7.95 18.41
N PHE A 55 9.13 8.54 17.55
CA PHE A 55 8.86 8.57 16.11
C PHE A 55 8.68 7.17 15.52
N GLY A 56 9.58 6.23 15.84
CA GLY A 56 9.52 4.84 15.37
C GLY A 56 8.25 4.12 15.84
N VAL A 57 7.84 4.34 17.09
CA VAL A 57 6.58 3.78 17.63
C VAL A 57 5.36 4.36 16.91
N ILE A 58 5.32 5.68 16.71
CA ILE A 58 4.23 6.33 15.97
C ILE A 58 4.19 5.84 14.52
N ASP A 59 5.35 5.75 13.86
CA ASP A 59 5.46 5.26 12.49
C ASP A 59 4.95 3.82 12.36
N LEU A 60 5.44 2.93 13.21
CA LEU A 60 5.03 1.53 13.19
C LEU A 60 3.55 1.38 13.54
N GLY A 61 3.07 2.11 14.55
CA GLY A 61 1.68 2.09 14.98
C GLY A 61 0.72 2.63 13.92
N THR A 62 1.16 3.60 13.11
CA THR A 62 0.36 4.17 12.02
C THR A 62 0.46 3.40 10.72
N ALA A 63 1.42 2.48 10.59
CA ALA A 63 1.60 1.67 9.38
C ALA A 63 0.35 0.85 9.05
N VAL A 64 -0.22 0.12 10.02
CA VAL A 64 -1.42 -0.72 9.82
C VAL A 64 -2.65 0.11 9.40
N PRO A 65 -3.07 1.17 10.13
CA PRO A 65 -4.22 1.98 9.72
C PRO A 65 -3.97 2.74 8.41
N TYR A 66 -2.74 3.17 8.13
CA TYR A 66 -2.38 3.73 6.81
C TYR A 66 -2.65 2.72 5.70
N ALA A 67 -2.17 1.51 5.90
CA ALA A 67 -2.32 0.43 4.94
C ALA A 67 -3.83 0.13 4.73
N VAL A 68 -4.56 -0.24 5.78
CA VAL A 68 -6.02 -0.50 5.69
C VAL A 68 -6.78 0.68 5.06
N GLY A 69 -6.42 1.92 5.43
CA GLY A 69 -7.00 3.13 4.86
C GLY A 69 -6.78 3.26 3.36
N THR A 70 -5.55 3.07 2.87
CA THR A 70 -5.25 3.14 1.43
C THR A 70 -5.98 2.05 0.63
N ALA A 71 -6.08 0.82 1.17
CA ALA A 71 -6.80 -0.26 0.51
C ALA A 71 -8.30 0.04 0.40
N ARG A 72 -8.93 0.48 1.49
CA ARG A 72 -10.36 0.81 1.52
C ARG A 72 -10.69 2.09 0.75
N LEU A 73 -9.78 3.05 0.70
CA LEU A 73 -9.85 4.22 -0.18
C LEU A 73 -9.92 3.77 -1.64
N VAL A 74 -9.00 2.91 -2.08
CA VAL A 74 -8.98 2.40 -3.46
C VAL A 74 -10.27 1.68 -3.80
N MET A 75 -10.74 0.77 -2.94
CA MET A 75 -12.01 0.05 -3.16
C MET A 75 -13.19 1.02 -3.26
N GLY A 76 -13.32 1.98 -2.33
CA GLY A 76 -14.38 2.98 -2.39
C GLY A 76 -14.35 3.86 -3.64
N LEU A 77 -13.16 4.15 -4.20
CA LEU A 77 -13.02 4.88 -5.46
C LEU A 77 -13.34 4.04 -6.70
N VAL A 78 -13.11 2.73 -6.65
CA VAL A 78 -13.49 1.79 -7.71
C VAL A 78 -15.01 1.62 -7.71
N ASP A 79 -15.59 1.33 -6.54
CA ASP A 79 -17.02 1.08 -6.35
C ASP A 79 -17.88 2.37 -6.37
N GLN A 80 -17.27 3.53 -6.66
CA GLN A 80 -17.92 4.86 -6.69
C GLN A 80 -18.59 5.31 -5.38
N HIS A 81 -18.25 4.69 -4.24
CA HIS A 81 -18.71 5.09 -2.91
C HIS A 81 -17.82 6.19 -2.31
N LEU A 82 -17.99 7.42 -2.79
CA LEU A 82 -17.16 8.57 -2.43
C LEU A 82 -17.11 8.85 -0.92
N GLN A 83 -18.21 8.68 -0.19
CA GLN A 83 -18.23 8.92 1.27
C GLN A 83 -17.34 7.92 2.02
N SER A 84 -17.34 6.65 1.60
CA SER A 84 -16.44 5.64 2.16
C SER A 84 -14.99 5.93 1.79
N ALA A 85 -14.75 6.31 0.53
CA ALA A 85 -13.44 6.72 0.04
C ALA A 85 -12.86 7.88 0.84
N VAL A 86 -13.63 8.95 1.09
CA VAL A 86 -13.18 10.10 1.89
C VAL A 86 -12.85 9.68 3.31
N ARG A 87 -13.70 8.89 3.98
CA ARG A 87 -13.44 8.46 5.36
C ARG A 87 -12.14 7.65 5.46
N TRP A 88 -11.93 6.70 4.56
CA TRP A 88 -10.71 5.88 4.57
C TRP A 88 -9.49 6.65 4.07
N GLY A 89 -9.69 7.63 3.18
CA GLY A 89 -8.67 8.59 2.78
C GLY A 89 -8.20 9.46 3.94
N LEU A 90 -9.09 9.89 4.83
CA LEU A 90 -8.74 10.61 6.06
C LEU A 90 -7.93 9.72 7.01
N VAL A 91 -8.33 8.46 7.22
CA VAL A 91 -7.56 7.51 8.04
C VAL A 91 -6.15 7.33 7.48
N ALA A 92 -6.02 7.14 6.16
CA ALA A 92 -4.73 7.04 5.51
C ALA A 92 -3.92 8.33 5.64
N GLY A 93 -4.54 9.50 5.40
CA GLY A 93 -3.89 10.80 5.48
C GLY A 93 -3.37 11.12 6.89
N VAL A 94 -4.19 10.93 7.92
CA VAL A 94 -3.78 11.13 9.32
C VAL A 94 -2.66 10.18 9.71
N SER A 95 -2.78 8.90 9.31
CA SER A 95 -1.75 7.90 9.62
C SER A 95 -0.43 8.22 8.92
N PHE A 96 -0.47 8.72 7.69
CA PHE A 96 0.71 9.18 6.96
C PHE A 96 1.34 10.42 7.61
N LEU A 97 0.53 11.40 8.03
CA LEU A 97 0.99 12.69 8.56
C LEU A 97 1.51 12.61 10.00
N ALA A 98 0.89 11.78 10.83
CA ALA A 98 1.17 11.69 12.27
C ALA A 98 2.67 11.63 12.64
N PRO A 99 3.52 10.82 11.98
CA PRO A 99 4.93 10.77 12.34
C PRO A 99 5.69 12.06 12.00
N TYR A 100 5.31 12.74 10.91
CA TYR A 100 5.92 14.00 10.51
C TYR A 100 5.48 15.15 11.41
N LEU A 101 4.21 15.14 11.83
CA LEU A 101 3.69 16.09 12.81
C LEU A 101 4.39 15.93 14.16
N TRP A 102 4.67 14.70 14.59
CA TRP A 102 5.48 14.44 15.79
C TRP A 102 6.87 15.06 15.67
N LEU A 103 7.58 14.82 14.57
CA LEU A 103 8.91 15.42 14.33
C LEU A 103 8.87 16.95 14.34
N GLY A 104 7.89 17.55 13.65
CA GLY A 104 7.72 19.00 13.64
C GLY A 104 7.43 19.57 15.02
N TRP A 105 6.61 18.86 15.82
CA TRP A 105 6.29 19.26 17.19
C TRP A 105 7.48 19.07 18.14
N ALA A 106 8.21 17.97 18.04
CA ALA A 106 9.40 17.71 18.86
C ALA A 106 10.51 18.73 18.58
N GLY A 107 10.61 19.20 17.34
CA GLY A 107 11.56 20.25 16.94
C GLY A 107 11.05 21.68 17.15
N ARG A 108 9.84 21.90 17.67
CA ARG A 108 9.18 23.24 17.62
C ARG A 108 9.98 24.37 18.29
N ASP A 109 10.81 24.03 19.28
CA ASP A 109 11.63 24.99 20.04
C ASP A 109 12.96 25.31 19.35
N GLY A 110 13.15 24.87 18.09
CA GLY A 110 14.38 25.08 17.32
C GLY A 110 15.52 24.14 17.74
N SER A 111 15.20 23.06 18.46
CA SER A 111 16.16 22.05 18.92
C SER A 111 16.79 21.26 17.77
N PHE A 112 16.14 21.19 16.61
CA PHE A 112 16.62 20.42 15.47
C PHE A 112 17.34 21.29 14.44
N PRO A 113 18.46 20.81 13.87
CA PRO A 113 19.11 21.45 12.73
C PRO A 113 18.16 21.63 11.55
N THR A 114 18.32 22.72 10.79
CA THR A 114 17.49 23.02 9.59
C THR A 114 17.43 21.85 8.60
N VAL A 115 18.53 21.09 8.47
CA VAL A 115 18.60 19.92 7.59
C VAL A 115 17.54 18.87 7.92
N VAL A 116 17.15 18.72 9.19
CA VAL A 116 16.11 17.79 9.63
C VAL A 116 14.77 18.15 8.99
N TYR A 117 14.37 19.43 9.05
CA TYR A 117 13.11 19.89 8.45
C TYR A 117 13.13 19.77 6.93
N VAL A 118 14.27 20.03 6.28
CA VAL A 118 14.42 19.86 4.84
C VAL A 118 14.24 18.40 4.45
N VAL A 119 14.89 17.47 5.17
CA VAL A 119 14.75 16.02 4.93
C VAL A 119 13.32 15.57 5.18
N VAL A 120 12.69 16.00 6.28
CA VAL A 120 11.29 15.70 6.60
C VAL A 120 10.34 16.21 5.51
N ALA A 121 10.53 17.44 5.04
CA ALA A 121 9.74 18.02 3.96
C ALA A 121 9.94 17.27 2.65
N LEU A 122 11.19 16.91 2.31
CA LEU A 122 11.51 16.12 1.12
C LEU A 122 10.84 14.73 1.19
N CYS A 123 10.93 14.05 2.33
CA CYS A 123 10.26 12.78 2.56
C CYS A 123 8.74 12.93 2.41
N LEU A 124 8.14 13.95 3.04
CA LEU A 124 6.70 14.22 2.95
C LEU A 124 6.26 14.39 1.49
N VAL A 125 6.99 15.19 0.71
CA VAL A 125 6.67 15.48 -0.70
C VAL A 125 6.90 14.24 -1.58
N CYS A 126 8.08 13.64 -1.54
CA CYS A 126 8.42 12.50 -2.39
C CYS A 126 7.52 11.29 -2.09
N PHE A 127 7.33 10.95 -0.82
CA PHE A 127 6.52 9.81 -0.45
C PHE A 127 5.03 10.08 -0.55
N GLY A 128 4.58 11.29 -0.24
CA GLY A 128 3.19 11.71 -0.46
C GLY A 128 2.82 11.63 -1.94
N ALA A 129 3.69 12.13 -2.83
CA ALA A 129 3.51 12.01 -4.27
C ALA A 129 3.47 10.53 -4.71
N ASN A 130 4.38 9.69 -4.22
CA ASN A 130 4.38 8.26 -4.54
C ASN A 130 3.10 7.54 -4.06
N ALA A 131 2.58 7.89 -2.88
CA ALA A 131 1.32 7.34 -2.37
C ALA A 131 0.14 7.70 -3.29
N VAL A 132 0.04 8.97 -3.71
CA VAL A 132 -0.99 9.43 -4.65
C VAL A 132 -0.87 8.71 -5.99
N LEU A 133 0.33 8.61 -6.57
CA LEU A 133 0.57 7.92 -7.83
C LEU A 133 0.20 6.43 -7.73
N SER A 134 0.53 5.77 -6.62
CA SER A 134 0.18 4.37 -6.36
C SER A 134 -1.33 4.15 -6.30
N VAL A 135 -2.07 5.00 -5.57
CA VAL A 135 -3.54 4.95 -5.52
C VAL A 135 -4.14 5.16 -6.92
N ARG A 136 -3.66 6.17 -7.66
CA ARG A 136 -4.12 6.45 -9.04
C ARG A 136 -3.87 5.26 -9.97
N ARG A 137 -2.69 4.64 -9.89
CA ARG A 137 -2.33 3.48 -10.71
C ARG A 137 -3.24 2.29 -10.41
N LYS A 138 -3.48 1.99 -9.12
CA LYS A 138 -4.36 0.91 -8.68
C LYS A 138 -5.81 1.11 -9.12
N VAL A 139 -6.34 2.33 -8.99
CA VAL A 139 -7.71 2.64 -9.44
C VAL A 139 -7.82 2.48 -10.96
N ARG A 140 -6.82 2.92 -11.73
CA ARG A 140 -6.80 2.77 -13.19
C ARG A 140 -6.71 1.31 -13.61
N GLU A 141 -5.85 0.52 -12.96
CA GLU A 141 -5.71 -0.92 -13.21
C GLU A 141 -7.01 -1.68 -12.89
N ALA A 142 -7.67 -1.35 -11.77
CA ALA A 142 -8.95 -1.96 -11.39
C ALA A 142 -10.07 -1.66 -12.40
N ARG A 143 -10.21 -0.39 -12.82
CA ARG A 143 -11.21 0.00 -13.83
C ARG A 143 -10.93 -0.60 -15.21
N ALA A 144 -9.67 -0.74 -15.60
CA ALA A 144 -9.31 -1.39 -16.87
C ALA A 144 -9.65 -2.89 -16.88
N ALA A 145 -9.53 -3.56 -15.72
CA ALA A 145 -9.89 -4.97 -15.58
C ALA A 145 -11.40 -5.22 -15.66
N GLU A 146 -12.22 -4.25 -15.25
CA GLU A 146 -13.69 -4.32 -15.33
C GLU A 146 -14.20 -4.19 -16.78
N VAL A 147 -13.51 -3.41 -17.61
CA VAL A 147 -13.86 -3.19 -19.03
C VAL A 147 -13.32 -4.31 -19.95
N ALA A 148 -12.30 -5.06 -19.52
CA ALA A 148 -11.72 -6.13 -20.31
C ALA A 148 -12.75 -7.27 -20.51
N PRO A 149 -13.01 -7.72 -21.75
CA PRO A 149 -13.90 -8.84 -22.01
C PRO A 149 -13.41 -10.09 -21.25
N PRO A 150 -14.31 -10.95 -20.73
CA PRO A 150 -13.91 -12.22 -20.18
C PRO A 150 -13.09 -13.00 -21.22
N ASP A 151 -11.99 -13.61 -20.77
CA ASP A 151 -11.11 -14.43 -21.59
C ASP A 151 -11.97 -15.37 -22.44
N PRO A 152 -11.83 -15.39 -23.78
CA PRO A 152 -12.62 -16.28 -24.61
C PRO A 152 -12.51 -17.68 -24.04
N LEU A 153 -13.64 -18.27 -23.67
CA LEU A 153 -13.69 -19.65 -23.16
C LEU A 153 -12.77 -20.50 -24.02
N PRO A 154 -11.91 -21.36 -23.42
CA PRO A 154 -11.02 -22.22 -24.19
C PRO A 154 -11.88 -22.91 -25.24
N ARG A 155 -11.64 -22.61 -26.52
CA ARG A 155 -12.47 -23.11 -27.62
C ARG A 155 -12.58 -24.61 -27.40
N ALA A 156 -13.79 -25.08 -27.11
CA ALA A 156 -14.05 -26.50 -26.99
C ALA A 156 -13.44 -27.12 -28.25
N ALA A 157 -12.40 -27.93 -28.07
CA ALA A 157 -11.71 -28.57 -29.16
C ALA A 157 -12.79 -29.21 -30.02
N SER A 158 -12.95 -28.69 -31.25
CA SER A 158 -13.87 -29.22 -32.22
C SER A 158 -13.49 -30.69 -32.37
N ARG A 159 -14.29 -31.58 -31.78
CA ARG A 159 -14.21 -33.00 -32.06
C ARG A 159 -14.53 -33.10 -33.54
N SER A 160 -13.50 -33.26 -34.36
CA SER A 160 -13.64 -33.72 -35.72
C SER A 160 -14.23 -35.12 -35.64
N VAL A 161 -15.54 -35.21 -35.83
CA VAL A 161 -16.18 -36.45 -36.22
C VAL A 161 -15.65 -36.74 -37.61
N VAL A 162 -14.69 -37.64 -37.69
CA VAL A 162 -14.23 -38.22 -38.96
C VAL A 162 -15.23 -39.32 -39.32
N PRO A 163 -15.75 -39.35 -40.56
CA PRO A 163 -16.77 -40.29 -41.01
C PRO A 163 -16.31 -41.74 -41.04
#